data_AF-A0A3A9GVF1-F1
#
_entry.id   AF-A0A3A9GVF1-F1
#
_cell.length_a   1.000
_cell.length_b   1.000
_cell.length_c   1.000
_cell.angle_alpha   90.00
_cell.angle_beta   90.00
_cell.angle_gamma   90.00
#
_symmetry.space_group_name_H-M   'P 1'
#
loop_
_entity.id
_entity.type
_entity.pdbx_description
1 polymer ?
#
loop_
_entity_poly.entity_id
_entity_poly.type
_entity_poly.pdbx_seq_one_letter_code
_entity_poly.pdbx_strand_id
1 'polypeptide(L)'
;METHDIDRPLKMGEIRSVRSNGGTTLNMLELLFSPTTIAKFEVNRNTNKVDFLIDNVDLKYQDLRCSLSKDVLRDLYIYIRDLYNELNDKESEENK
;
A
#
# COMPACT_ATOMS: atom_id res chain seq x y z
N MET A 1 11.77 9.09 23.76
CA MET A 1 10.56 8.34 23.33
C MET A 1 10.18 8.91 21.99
N GLU A 2 10.58 8.22 20.91
CA GLU A 2 10.14 8.58 19.56
C GLU A 2 8.66 8.19 19.45
N THR A 3 7.78 9.17 19.39
CA THR A 3 6.38 8.98 19.05
C THR A 3 6.34 8.49 17.61
N HIS A 4 6.17 7.19 17.41
CA HIS A 4 6.09 6.63 16.07
C HIS A 4 4.86 7.22 15.36
N ASP A 5 5.04 7.63 14.09
CA ASP A 5 4.05 8.23 13.19
C ASP A 5 2.91 7.25 12.77
N ILE A 6 2.60 6.27 13.64
CA ILE A 6 1.61 5.20 13.42
C ILE A 6 0.23 5.60 13.97
N ASP A 7 0.19 6.52 14.93
CA ASP A 7 -1.06 6.91 15.60
C ASP A 7 -1.86 7.97 14.83
N ARG A 8 -1.26 8.60 13.80
CA ARG A 8 -2.01 9.54 12.96
C ARG A 8 -2.83 8.81 11.91
N PRO A 9 -4.07 9.27 11.64
CA PRO A 9 -4.85 8.74 10.53
C PRO A 9 -4.18 9.09 9.19
N LEU A 10 -4.22 8.12 8.26
CA LEU A 10 -3.77 8.30 6.88
C LEU A 10 -4.63 9.34 6.16
N LYS A 11 -4.02 10.15 5.29
CA LYS A 11 -4.75 10.98 4.33
C LYS A 11 -5.11 10.19 3.08
N MET A 12 -6.14 10.64 2.37
CA MET A 12 -6.54 10.03 1.10
C MET A 12 -5.38 10.02 0.11
N GLY A 13 -5.10 8.86 -0.49
CA GLY A 13 -3.96 8.66 -1.41
C GLY A 13 -2.59 8.53 -0.72
N GLU A 14 -2.52 8.64 0.60
CA GLU A 14 -1.27 8.52 1.35
C GLU A 14 -0.87 7.06 1.55
N ILE A 15 0.43 6.78 1.40
CA ILE A 15 1.03 5.48 1.70
C ILE A 15 1.79 5.55 3.02
N ARG A 16 1.50 4.63 3.95
CA ARG A 16 2.27 4.41 5.19
C ARG A 16 3.05 3.11 5.12
N SER A 17 4.32 3.17 5.50
CA SER A 17 5.17 1.99 5.63
C SER A 17 5.30 1.57 7.10
N VAL A 18 4.93 0.32 7.40
CA VAL A 18 5.08 -0.27 8.73
C VAL A 18 6.33 -1.15 8.73
N ARG A 19 7.29 -0.81 9.60
CA ARG A 19 8.62 -1.44 9.67
C ARG A 19 8.92 -1.96 11.07
N SER A 20 9.73 -3.01 11.16
CA SER A 20 10.28 -3.55 12.42
C SER A 20 11.80 -3.48 12.42
N ASN A 21 12.43 -3.96 13.51
CA ASN A 21 13.88 -4.01 13.68
C ASN A 21 14.53 -2.64 13.50
N GLY A 22 14.04 -1.63 14.23
CA GLY A 22 14.54 -0.25 14.14
C GLY A 22 14.36 0.39 12.76
N GLY A 23 13.33 -0.01 12.00
CA GLY A 23 13.03 0.54 10.67
C GLY A 23 13.65 -0.23 9.48
N THR A 24 14.55 -1.17 9.74
CA THR A 24 15.27 -1.90 8.68
C THR A 24 14.38 -2.84 7.89
N THR A 25 13.39 -3.45 8.55
CA THR A 25 12.60 -4.53 7.97
C THR A 25 11.21 -4.01 7.60
N LEU A 26 10.88 -3.93 6.31
CA LEU A 26 9.52 -3.61 5.86
C LEU A 26 8.60 -4.80 6.10
N ASN A 27 7.51 -4.57 6.82
CA ASN A 27 6.49 -5.59 7.09
C ASN A 27 5.25 -5.38 6.26
N MET A 28 4.83 -4.12 6.11
CA MET A 28 3.57 -3.80 5.45
C MET A 28 3.61 -2.41 4.82
N LEU A 29 2.86 -2.25 3.74
CA LEU A 29 2.45 -0.96 3.21
C LEU A 29 0.93 -0.83 3.33
N GLU A 30 0.46 0.36 3.68
CA GLU A 30 -0.96 0.70 3.74
C GLU A 30 -1.22 1.92 2.85
N LEU A 31 -2.27 1.87 2.05
CA LEU A 31 -2.76 2.97 1.23
C LEU A 31 -4.21 3.25 1.61
N LEU A 32 -4.53 4.48 2.00
CA LEU A 32 -5.92 4.89 2.15
C LEU A 32 -6.51 5.15 0.76
N PHE A 33 -7.25 4.17 0.26
CA PHE A 33 -7.83 4.13 -1.07
C PHE A 33 -9.15 4.90 -1.15
N SER A 34 -9.94 4.85 -0.08
CA SER A 34 -11.18 5.62 0.11
C SER A 34 -11.29 6.05 1.58
N PRO A 35 -12.17 7.00 1.95
CA PRO A 35 -12.37 7.37 3.36
C PRO A 35 -12.66 6.17 4.27
N THR A 36 -13.14 5.07 3.69
CA THR A 36 -13.52 3.85 4.40
C THR A 36 -12.82 2.59 3.86
N THR A 37 -11.78 2.72 3.02
CA THR A 37 -11.12 1.56 2.41
C THR A 37 -9.61 1.68 2.45
N ILE A 38 -8.96 0.67 3.03
CA ILE A 38 -7.51 0.58 3.11
C ILE A 38 -7.04 -0.60 2.27
N ALA A 39 -6.11 -0.34 1.36
CA ALA A 39 -5.36 -1.37 0.68
C ALA A 39 -4.07 -1.68 1.47
N LYS A 40 -3.82 -2.95 1.78
CA LYS A 40 -2.67 -3.40 2.57
C LYS A 40 -1.85 -4.40 1.76
N PHE A 41 -0.53 -4.23 1.78
CA PHE A 41 0.44 -5.21 1.26
C PHE A 41 1.27 -5.73 2.42
N GLU A 42 1.00 -6.95 2.89
CA GLU A 42 1.66 -7.53 4.06
C GLU A 42 2.64 -8.64 3.66
N VAL A 43 3.88 -8.57 4.16
CA VAL A 43 4.89 -9.61 3.90
C VAL A 43 4.61 -10.84 4.75
N ASN A 44 4.11 -11.90 4.10
CA ASN A 44 3.89 -13.20 4.72
C ASN A 44 5.16 -14.06 4.63
N ARG A 45 5.95 -14.07 5.71
CA ARG A 45 7.23 -14.79 5.76
C ARG A 45 7.10 -16.30 5.83
N ASN A 46 5.94 -16.82 6.24
CA ASN A 46 5.68 -18.26 6.26
C ASN A 46 5.51 -18.81 4.85
N THR A 47 4.90 -18.04 3.96
CA THR A 47 4.65 -18.45 2.56
C THR A 47 5.60 -17.82 1.55
N ASN A 48 6.44 -16.87 2.00
CA ASN A 48 7.32 -16.06 1.15
C ASN A 48 6.55 -15.35 0.01
N LYS A 49 5.39 -14.78 0.37
CA LYS A 49 4.49 -14.03 -0.52
C LYS A 49 4.11 -12.71 0.12
N VAL A 50 3.53 -11.82 -0.68
CA VAL A 50 2.86 -10.61 -0.16
C VAL A 50 1.35 -10.84 -0.21
N ASP A 51 0.70 -10.76 0.94
CA ASP A 51 -0.76 -10.76 1.02
C ASP A 51 -1.25 -9.34 0.70
N PHE A 52 -1.97 -9.21 -0.42
CA PHE A 52 -2.66 -7.99 -0.81
C PHE A 52 -4.11 -8.07 -0.36
N LEU A 53 -4.54 -7.10 0.45
CA LEU A 53 -5.84 -7.05 1.09
C LEU A 53 -6.49 -5.70 0.80
N ILE A 54 -7.76 -5.69 0.43
CA ILE A 54 -8.61 -4.50 0.43
C ILE A 54 -9.63 -4.68 1.53
N ASP A 55 -9.49 -3.85 2.57
CA ASP A 55 -10.25 -3.92 3.81
C ASP A 55 -11.16 -2.70 3.90
N ASN A 56 -12.42 -2.90 4.25
CA ASN A 56 -13.41 -1.83 4.42
C ASN A 56 -13.66 -1.63 5.91
N VAL A 57 -13.33 -0.44 6.42
CA VAL A 57 -13.45 -0.11 7.86
C VAL A 57 -14.89 -0.09 8.35
N ASP A 58 -15.88 0.00 7.46
CA ASP A 58 -17.31 0.10 7.79
C ASP A 58 -18.08 -1.23 7.76
N LEU A 59 -17.38 -2.38 7.65
CA LEU A 59 -17.91 -3.74 7.81
C LEU A 59 -19.14 -4.05 6.92
N LYS A 60 -18.94 -4.56 5.69
CA LYS A 60 -20.01 -5.33 5.00
C LYS A 60 -19.69 -6.11 3.72
N TYR A 61 -18.50 -6.03 3.12
CA TYR A 61 -18.25 -6.75 1.86
C TYR A 61 -16.87 -7.39 1.80
N GLN A 62 -16.83 -8.50 1.04
CA GLN A 62 -15.71 -9.43 0.85
C GLN A 62 -14.35 -8.74 0.88
N ASP A 63 -13.52 -9.11 1.86
CA ASP A 63 -12.10 -8.81 1.88
C ASP A 63 -11.48 -9.36 0.59
N LEU A 64 -11.23 -8.48 -0.39
CA LEU A 64 -10.51 -8.87 -1.59
C LEU A 64 -9.09 -9.18 -1.15
N ARG A 65 -8.79 -10.47 -1.03
CA ARG A 65 -7.49 -10.98 -0.63
C ARG A 65 -6.89 -11.79 -1.76
N CYS A 66 -5.65 -11.47 -2.10
CA CYS A 66 -4.82 -12.35 -2.91
C CYS A 66 -3.39 -12.41 -2.35
N SER A 67 -2.67 -13.48 -2.67
CA SER A 67 -1.27 -13.64 -2.29
C SER A 67 -0.40 -13.54 -3.54
N LEU A 68 0.42 -12.50 -3.60
CA LEU A 68 1.34 -12.20 -4.69
C LEU A 68 2.65 -12.97 -4.49
N SER A 69 3.04 -13.75 -5.48
CA SER A 69 4.39 -14.34 -5.51
C SER A 69 5.44 -13.26 -5.78
N LYS A 70 6.72 -13.60 -5.55
CA LYS A 70 7.83 -12.68 -5.83
C LYS A 70 7.89 -12.24 -7.29
N ASP A 71 7.58 -13.11 -8.24
CA ASP A 71 7.56 -12.77 -9.67
C ASP A 71 6.41 -11.82 -10.00
N VAL A 72 5.20 -12.08 -9.50
CA VAL A 72 4.05 -11.18 -9.70
C VAL A 72 4.32 -9.80 -9.09
N LEU A 73 4.95 -9.75 -7.90
CA LEU A 73 5.32 -8.49 -7.26
C LEU A 73 6.38 -7.72 -8.06
N ARG A 74 7.36 -8.42 -8.66
CA ARG A 74 8.35 -7.82 -9.56
C ARG A 74 7.66 -7.20 -10.76
N ASP A 75 6.76 -7.94 -11.39
CA ASP A 75 6.06 -7.48 -12.59
C ASP A 75 5.16 -6.28 -12.25
N LEU A 76 4.45 -6.32 -11.12
CA LEU A 76 3.66 -5.20 -10.59
C LEU A 76 4.53 -3.95 -10.38
N TYR A 77 5.69 -4.09 -9.74
CA TYR A 77 6.62 -2.98 -9.52
C TYR A 77 7.10 -2.36 -10.84
N ILE A 78 7.45 -3.19 -11.82
CA ILE A 78 7.89 -2.74 -13.15
C ILE A 78 6.78 -1.93 -13.82
N TYR A 79 5.55 -2.48 -13.88
CA TYR A 79 4.45 -1.79 -14.55
C TYR A 79 3.99 -0.53 -13.82
N ILE A 80 4.03 -0.48 -12.49
CA ILE A 80 3.74 0.75 -11.74
C ILE A 80 4.80 1.82 -12.02
N ARG A 81 6.09 1.45 -12.07
CA ARG A 81 7.16 2.37 -12.44
C ARG A 81 6.98 2.89 -13.86
N ASP A 82 6.59 2.03 -14.79
CA ASP A 82 6.37 2.43 -16.17
C ASP A 82 5.17 3.39 -16.25
N LEU A 83 4.07 3.13 -15.53
CA LEU A 83 2.96 4.10 -15.38
C LEU A 83 3.41 5.44 -14.79
N TYR A 84 4.28 5.42 -13.78
CA TYR A 84 4.85 6.64 -13.21
C TYR A 84 5.64 7.44 -14.25
N ASN A 85 6.37 6.77 -15.14
CA ASN A 85 7.14 7.42 -16.20
C ASN A 85 6.26 8.02 -17.32
N GLU A 86 5.00 7.59 -17.45
CA GLU A 86 4.05 8.21 -18.38
C GLU A 86 3.50 9.55 -17.87
N LEU A 87 3.73 9.87 -16.58
CA LEU A 87 3.27 11.12 -15.98
C LEU A 87 4.31 12.23 -16.18
N ASN A 88 3.82 13.44 -16.44
CA ASN A 88 4.67 14.63 -16.45
C ASN A 88 4.93 15.11 -15.02
N ASP A 89 6.07 15.79 -14.80
CA ASP A 89 6.46 16.34 -13.49
C ASP A 89 5.46 17.35 -12.88
N LYS A 90 4.51 17.83 -13.67
CA LYS A 90 3.45 18.75 -13.22
C LYS A 90 2.11 18.05 -13.33
N GLU A 91 1.39 18.03 -12.22
CA GLU A 91 -0.04 17.76 -12.23
C GLU A 91 -0.71 18.85 -13.09
N SER A 92 -1.31 18.44 -14.20
CA SER A 92 -2.14 19.33 -15.00
C SER A 92 -3.36 19.68 -14.16
N GLU A 93 -3.62 20.97 -13.93
CA GLU A 93 -4.95 21.35 -13.46
C GLU A 93 -5.95 20.91 -14.53
N GLU A 94 -6.87 20.02 -14.19
CA GLU A 94 -8.03 19.75 -15.02
C GLU A 94 -8.73 21.10 -15.24
N ASN A 95 -8.65 21.62 -16.47
CA ASN A 95 -9.46 22.76 -16.88
C ASN A 95 -10.93 22.33 -16.75
N LYS A 96 -11.56 22.68 -15.61
CA LYS A 96 -13.00 22.57 -15.39
C LYS A 96 -13.76 23.54 -16.28
#